data_AF-A0A0S8D8J7-F1
#
_entry.id   AF-A0A0S8D8J7-F1
#
_cell.length_a   1.000
_cell.length_b   1.000
_cell.length_c   1.000
_cell.angle_alpha   90.00
_cell.angle_beta   90.00
_cell.angle_gamma   90.00
#
_symmetry.space_group_name_H-M   'P 1'
#
loop_
_entity.id
_entity.type
_entity.pdbx_description
1 polymer ?
#
loop_
_entity_poly.entity_id
_entity_poly.type
_entity_poly.pdbx_seq_one_letter_code
_entity_poly.pdbx_strand_id
1 'polypeptide(L)' 'DHEKPIFLKADKQVPYGLVVSVMADIKDSGFDKLGMITQPADKKNP' A
#
# COMPACT_ATOMS: atom_id res chain seq x y z
N ASP A 1 -15.26 13.50 6.86
CA ASP A 1 -14.13 12.83 7.54
C ASP A 1 -13.13 12.22 6.55
N HIS A 2 -12.22 13.03 5.99
CA HIS A 2 -11.09 12.57 5.16
C HIS A 2 -9.79 12.38 5.96
N GLU A 3 -9.87 12.41 7.30
CA GLU A 3 -8.68 12.39 8.16
C GLU A 3 -8.27 10.98 8.62
N LYS A 4 -9.10 9.96 8.36
CA LYS A 4 -8.82 8.59 8.78
C LYS A 4 -7.77 7.96 7.86
N PRO A 5 -6.65 7.46 8.41
CA PRO A 5 -5.62 6.84 7.59
C PRO A 5 -6.12 5.53 6.99
N ILE A 6 -5.88 5.33 5.70
CA ILE A 6 -6.19 4.09 4.99
C ILE A 6 -4.96 3.18 5.05
N PHE A 7 -5.16 1.92 5.46
CA PHE A 7 -4.09 0.94 5.54
C PHE A 7 -4.16 -0.04 4.36
N LEU A 8 -3.13 -0.02 3.50
CA LEU A 8 -3.03 -0.96 2.37
C LEU A 8 -2.16 -2.15 2.76
N LYS A 9 -2.77 -3.34 2.85
CA LYS A 9 -2.05 -4.60 3.05
C LYS A 9 -1.79 -5.26 1.69
N ALA A 10 -0.54 -5.28 1.26
CA ALA A 10 -0.14 -5.97 0.03
C ALA A 10 0.41 -7.36 0.35
N ASP A 11 -0.05 -8.38 -0.36
CA ASP A 11 0.52 -9.74 -0.31
C ASP A 11 1.80 -9.80 -1.16
N LYS A 12 2.74 -10.69 -0.81
CA LYS A 12 4.01 -10.88 -1.55
C LYS A 12 3.79 -11.31 -3.01
N GLN A 13 2.67 -11.95 -3.30
CA GLN A 13 2.33 -12.39 -4.66
C GLN A 13 1.78 -11.26 -5.53
N VAL A 14 1.43 -10.11 -4.94
CA VAL A 14 0.83 -8.99 -5.67
C VAL A 14 1.94 -8.19 -6.37
N PRO A 15 1.82 -7.97 -7.69
CA PRO A 15 2.76 -7.13 -8.42
C PRO A 15 2.78 -5.71 -7.84
N TYR A 16 3.99 -5.17 -7.67
CA TYR A 16 4.17 -3.81 -7.15
C TYR A 16 3.40 -2.76 -7.97
N GLY A 17 3.32 -2.92 -9.30
CA GLY A 17 2.55 -2.03 -10.17
C GLY A 17 1.06 -1.95 -9.83
N LEU A 18 0.46 -3.06 -9.37
CA LEU A 18 -0.94 -3.07 -8.93
C LEU A 18 -1.12 -2.30 -7.62
N VAL A 19 -0.17 -2.46 -6.68
CA VAL A 19 -0.16 -1.72 -5.41
C VAL A 19 -0.09 -0.21 -5.67
N VAL A 20 0.78 0.22 -6.59
CA VAL A 20 0.95 1.63 -6.94
C VAL A 20 -0.29 2.20 -7.64
N SER A 21 -0.93 1.44 -8.53
CA SER A 21 -2.19 1.87 -9.17
C SER A 21 -3.28 2.14 -8.15
N VAL A 22 -3.47 1.23 -7.19
CA VAL A 22 -4.46 1.40 -6.12
C VAL A 22 -4.12 2.59 -5.22
N MET A 23 -2.84 2.83 -4.92
CA MET A 23 -2.41 4.02 -4.18
C MET A 23 -2.70 5.32 -4.93
N ALA A 24 -2.58 5.33 -6.26
CA ALA A 24 -2.94 6.48 -7.09
C ALA A 24 -4.45 6.75 -7.04
N ASP A 25 -5.28 5.72 -7.20
CA ASP A 25 -6.74 5.84 -7.14
C ASP A 25 -7.22 6.39 -5.78
N ILE A 26 -6.63 5.90 -4.69
CA ILE A 26 -6.96 6.37 -3.33
C ILE A 26 -6.57 7.84 -3.14
N LYS A 27 -5.40 8.23 -3.66
CA LYS A 27 -4.96 9.62 -3.60
C LYS A 27 -5.85 10.55 -4.41
N ASP A 28 -6.26 10.13 -5.61
CA ASP A 28 -7.17 10.90 -6.48
C ASP A 28 -8.56 11.06 -5.84
N SER A 29 -8.98 10.11 -5.00
CA SER A 29 -10.21 10.21 -4.21
C SER A 29 -10.12 11.16 -3.00
N GLY A 30 -8.97 11.81 -2.77
CA GLY A 30 -8.78 12.84 -1.74
C GLY A 30 -8.27 12.32 -0.40
N PHE A 31 -7.76 11.08 -0.33
CA PHE A 31 -7.15 10.52 0.87
C PHE A 31 -5.62 10.59 0.79
N ASP A 32 -5.05 11.59 1.47
CA ASP A 32 -3.59 11.80 1.51
C ASP A 32 -2.87 10.94 2.56
N LYS A 33 -3.60 10.40 3.54
CA LYS A 33 -3.04 9.63 4.66
C LYS A 33 -3.11 8.13 4.37
N LEU A 34 -2.10 7.62 3.68
CA LEU A 34 -1.94 6.18 3.40
C LEU A 34 -0.86 5.57 4.30
N GLY A 35 -1.22 4.50 5.01
CA GLY A 35 -0.30 3.62 5.72
C GLY A 35 -0.10 2.32 4.95
N MET A 36 1.14 1.94 4.66
CA MET A 36 1.42 0.65 4.03
C MET A 36 1.67 -0.41 5.10
N ILE A 37 0.93 -1.52 5.06
CA ILE A 37 1.19 -2.69 5.88
C ILE A 37 1.89 -3.72 4.99
N THR A 38 3.22 -3.78 5.10
CA THR A 38 4.03 -4.78 4.39
C THR A 38 4.44 -5.88 5.35
N GLN A 39 4.43 -7.13 4.88
CA GLN A 39 5.20 -8.18 5.56
C GLN A 39 6.69 -7.90 5.36
N PRO A 40 7.56 -8.12 6.35
CA PRO A 40 9.00 -8.01 6.16
C PRO A 40 9.41 -8.88 4.96
N ALA A 41 10.22 -8.32 4.07
CA ALA A 41 10.85 -9.11 3.02
C ALA A 41 11.53 -10.30 3.69
N ASP A 42 11.23 -11.52 3.24
CA ASP A 42 11.99 -12.67 3.71
C ASP A 42 13.44 -12.34 3.39
N LYS A 43 14.26 -12.18 4.43
CA LYS A 43 15.71 -12.17 4.28
C LYS A 43 16.06 -13.53 3.69
N LYS A 44 16.02 -13.66 2.36
CA LYS A 44 16.84 -14.64 1.69
C LYS A 44 18.26 -14.14 1.94
N ASN A 45 18.87 -14.74 2.95
CA ASN A 45 20.26 -14.53 3.33
C ASN A 45 21.15 -14.58 2.07
N PRO A 46 22.19 -13.74 1.98
CA PRO A 46 23.15 -13.77 0.87
C PRO A 46 23.84 -15.14 0.75
#